data_AF-S3ZAC1-F1
#
_entry.id   AF-S3ZAC1-F1
#
_cell.length_a   1.000
_cell.length_b   1.000
_cell.length_c   1.000
_cell.angle_alpha   90.00
_cell.angle_beta   90.00
_cell.angle_gamma   90.00
#
_symmetry.space_group_name_H-M   'P 1'
#
loop_
_entity.id
_entity.type
_entity.pdbx_description
1 polymer ?
#
loop_
_entity_poly.entity_id
_entity_poly.type
_entity_poly.pdbx_seq_one_letter_code
_entity_poly.pdbx_strand_id
1 'polypeptide(L)'
;MSTFMRKNRSISIIAAAGVLAFGLAGCGASNDAKKDDSASKETTTASETKEDSTSSESSASASDSGESTDSGSGVVTGDDVASSVHGTPVELDETPFTEEDKKKGAQVVADFFTSSLDKKFEDACTNMVARNGGAYERMDTPEIREQCAAQNERVLSSQGITEDQAEQIKQVMKPENLEIQPNEDGTAKVLFQGQDLGISLLKVKGAGPLVDMRNLSS
;
A
#
# COMPACT_ATOMS: atom_id res chain seq x y z
N MET A 1 -68.92 -29.34 -8.23
CA MET A 1 -68.23 -30.58 -7.80
C MET A 1 -67.00 -30.72 -8.68
N SER A 2 -65.75 -30.73 -8.25
CA SER A 2 -65.08 -30.64 -6.94
C SER A 2 -63.64 -30.17 -7.25
N THR A 3 -63.19 -29.08 -6.62
CA THR A 3 -62.15 -29.07 -5.57
C THR A 3 -60.74 -29.47 -6.02
N PHE A 4 -59.91 -28.49 -6.41
CA PHE A 4 -58.46 -28.62 -6.31
C PHE A 4 -58.03 -28.24 -4.89
N MET A 5 -57.62 -29.24 -4.11
CA MET A 5 -57.11 -29.07 -2.75
C MET A 5 -55.71 -28.44 -2.75
N ARG A 6 -55.52 -27.47 -1.84
CA ARG A 6 -54.21 -27.00 -1.36
C ARG A 6 -53.46 -28.15 -0.68
N LYS A 7 -52.13 -28.22 -0.87
CA LYS A 7 -51.23 -28.86 0.11
C LYS A 7 -49.88 -28.13 0.18
N ASN A 8 -49.76 -27.28 1.18
CA ASN A 8 -48.49 -26.76 1.69
C ASN A 8 -47.62 -27.92 2.21
N ARG A 9 -46.31 -27.87 1.94
CA ARG A 9 -45.28 -28.32 2.89
C ARG A 9 -44.06 -27.40 2.80
N SER A 10 -43.91 -26.60 3.86
CA SER A 10 -42.69 -25.88 4.20
C SER A 10 -41.51 -26.83 4.35
N ILE A 11 -40.35 -26.43 3.85
CA ILE A 11 -39.06 -27.02 4.23
C ILE A 11 -38.29 -25.92 4.94
N SER A 12 -38.16 -26.06 6.25
CA SER A 12 -37.34 -25.19 7.11
C SER A 12 -35.86 -25.48 6.83
N ILE A 13 -35.10 -24.44 6.46
CA ILE A 13 -33.62 -24.51 6.45
C ILE A 13 -33.15 -23.97 7.80
N ILE A 14 -32.56 -24.85 8.60
CA ILE A 14 -31.85 -24.51 9.83
C ILE A 14 -30.46 -24.03 9.41
N ALA A 15 -30.20 -22.73 9.52
CA ALA A 15 -28.84 -22.19 9.44
C ALA A 15 -28.30 -22.05 10.88
N ALA A 16 -27.34 -22.91 11.22
CA ALA A 16 -26.63 -22.86 12.48
C ALA A 16 -25.74 -21.60 12.51
N ALA A 17 -26.00 -20.70 13.47
CA ALA A 17 -25.13 -19.60 13.79
C ALA A 17 -23.95 -20.12 14.63
N GLY A 18 -22.76 -20.21 14.03
CA GLY A 18 -21.51 -20.43 14.75
C GLY A 18 -20.91 -19.08 15.16
N VAL A 19 -21.13 -18.67 16.40
CA VAL A 19 -20.46 -17.51 17.00
C VAL A 19 -19.12 -17.99 17.59
N LEU A 20 -18.00 -17.61 16.97
CA LEU A 20 -16.69 -17.68 17.60
C LEU A 20 -16.43 -16.35 18.32
N ALA A 21 -16.73 -16.33 19.61
CA ALA A 21 -16.33 -15.27 20.51
C ALA A 21 -14.84 -15.41 20.84
N PHE A 22 -13.99 -14.62 20.19
CA PHE A 22 -12.65 -14.35 20.69
C PHE A 22 -12.73 -13.14 21.63
N GLY A 23 -12.68 -13.42 22.92
CA GLY A 23 -12.50 -12.41 23.95
C GLY A 23 -11.07 -11.87 23.91
N LEU A 24 -10.95 -10.54 23.80
CA LEU A 24 -9.77 -9.83 24.25
C LEU A 24 -10.16 -8.99 25.46
N ALA A 25 -9.55 -9.36 26.59
CA ALA A 25 -9.55 -8.59 27.81
C ALA A 25 -8.92 -7.21 27.54
N GLY A 26 -9.57 -6.18 28.08
CA GLY A 26 -9.08 -4.82 28.06
C GLY A 26 -7.96 -4.57 29.07
N CYS A 27 -7.09 -3.65 28.67
CA CYS A 27 -6.34 -2.70 29.50
C CYS A 27 -6.27 -1.46 28.58
N GLY A 28 -6.84 -0.29 28.86
CA GLY A 28 -7.00 0.40 30.12
C GLY A 28 -6.22 1.72 30.01
N ALA A 29 -6.81 2.73 29.37
CA ALA A 29 -6.34 4.11 29.46
C ALA A 29 -7.49 5.07 29.15
N SER A 30 -8.19 5.48 30.21
CA SER A 30 -9.19 6.53 30.20
C SER A 30 -8.52 7.89 30.01
N ASN A 31 -8.98 8.68 29.05
CA ASN A 31 -8.89 10.13 29.14
C ASN A 31 -10.26 10.63 29.60
N ASP A 32 -10.37 10.95 30.88
CA ASP A 32 -11.55 11.55 31.48
C ASP A 32 -11.80 12.94 30.88
N ALA A 33 -12.91 13.01 30.15
CA ALA A 33 -13.55 14.24 29.76
C ALA A 33 -14.08 14.95 31.02
N LYS A 34 -13.54 16.14 31.31
CA LYS A 34 -14.17 17.05 32.28
C LYS A 34 -15.47 17.57 31.70
N LYS A 35 -16.58 17.20 32.36
CA LYS A 35 -17.83 17.97 32.38
C LYS A 35 -17.57 19.30 33.07
N ASP A 36 -18.10 20.38 32.50
CA ASP A 36 -18.70 21.45 33.30
C ASP A 36 -19.92 22.03 32.55
N ASP A 37 -21.04 22.00 33.26
CA ASP A 37 -22.33 22.62 32.96
C ASP A 37 -22.25 24.13 33.16
N SER A 38 -22.91 24.92 32.31
CA SER A 38 -23.89 25.97 32.70
C SER A 38 -23.97 27.17 31.76
N ALA A 39 -25.21 27.44 31.35
CA ALA A 39 -25.90 28.73 31.31
C ALA A 39 -25.35 29.91 30.47
N SER A 40 -26.21 30.34 29.52
CA SER A 40 -26.60 31.73 29.20
C SER A 40 -25.56 32.85 29.32
N LYS A 41 -25.30 33.57 28.22
CA LYS A 41 -25.93 34.88 27.88
C LYS A 41 -25.19 35.54 26.70
N GLU A 42 -25.93 36.39 25.99
CA GLU A 42 -25.60 37.23 24.83
C GLU A 42 -24.31 38.07 24.90
N THR A 43 -23.94 38.62 23.72
CA THR A 43 -23.51 40.03 23.43
C THR A 43 -22.08 40.21 22.91
N THR A 44 -21.99 40.48 21.60
CA THR A 44 -21.28 41.59 20.90
C THR A 44 -19.83 42.01 21.21
N THR A 45 -19.09 42.25 20.11
CA THR A 45 -18.13 43.36 19.84
C THR A 45 -16.66 42.98 19.64
N ALA A 46 -16.06 43.72 18.70
CA ALA A 46 -14.80 43.55 17.97
C ALA A 46 -13.56 44.18 18.64
N SER A 47 -12.44 44.07 17.89
CA SER A 47 -11.21 44.88 17.92
C SER A 47 -10.22 44.59 19.06
N GLU A 48 -8.91 44.79 18.97
CA GLU A 48 -7.89 44.99 17.92
C GLU A 48 -6.52 45.01 18.68
N THR A 49 -5.43 44.81 17.95
CA THR A 49 -4.07 45.43 18.10
C THR A 49 -2.99 44.98 19.12
N LYS A 50 -1.77 44.91 18.52
CA LYS A 50 -0.44 45.42 18.95
C LYS A 50 0.30 44.67 20.07
N GLU A 51 1.64 44.61 20.16
CA GLU A 51 2.86 45.06 19.46
C GLU A 51 3.99 44.26 20.15
N ASP A 52 5.00 43.68 19.47
CA ASP A 52 6.25 44.26 18.95
C ASP A 52 7.46 44.22 19.93
N SER A 53 8.59 43.72 19.39
CA SER A 53 10.01 44.00 19.66
C SER A 53 10.68 43.57 20.98
N THR A 54 11.81 42.84 20.91
CA THR A 54 13.17 43.40 20.72
C THR A 54 14.27 42.34 20.94
N SER A 55 15.30 42.41 20.10
CA SER A 55 16.53 41.61 19.96
C SER A 55 17.48 41.49 21.16
N SER A 56 18.42 40.53 21.07
CA SER A 56 19.86 40.69 21.41
C SER A 56 20.71 39.52 20.84
N GLU A 57 21.42 39.77 19.72
CA GLU A 57 22.91 39.79 19.56
C GLU A 57 23.75 39.05 20.64
N SER A 58 24.85 38.31 20.47
CA SER A 58 25.75 37.85 19.39
C SER A 58 26.70 36.80 20.02
N SER A 59 27.38 35.94 19.23
CA SER A 59 28.83 35.67 19.31
C SER A 59 29.26 34.63 18.28
N ALA A 60 30.26 35.00 17.48
CA ALA A 60 30.94 34.15 16.51
C ALA A 60 32.03 33.29 17.16
N SER A 61 32.32 32.11 16.60
CA SER A 61 33.69 31.67 16.25
C SER A 61 33.75 30.28 15.59
N ALA A 62 34.47 30.26 14.48
CA ALA A 62 35.46 29.27 14.03
C ALA A 62 35.04 27.83 13.65
N SER A 63 35.53 27.49 12.45
CA SER A 63 35.59 26.21 11.76
C SER A 63 36.14 25.05 12.61
N ASP A 64 35.60 23.85 12.37
CA ASP A 64 36.41 22.63 12.31
C ASP A 64 35.80 21.67 11.29
N SER A 65 36.62 21.28 10.32
CA SER A 65 36.33 20.23 9.35
C SER A 65 36.48 18.89 10.08
N GLY A 66 35.39 18.41 10.66
CA GLY A 66 35.30 17.07 11.25
C GLY A 66 34.63 16.11 10.28
N GLU A 67 35.43 15.23 9.69
CA GLU A 67 34.99 13.94 9.15
C GLU A 67 34.08 13.26 10.18
N SER A 68 32.85 12.92 9.78
CA SER A 68 31.98 12.03 10.52
C SER A 68 31.17 11.23 9.52
N THR A 69 31.72 10.05 9.19
CA THR A 69 30.92 8.86 8.90
C THR A 69 29.90 8.70 10.03
N ASP A 70 28.68 9.16 9.81
CA ASP A 70 27.54 8.77 10.62
C ASP A 70 26.62 7.91 9.74
N SER A 71 26.68 6.61 10.04
CA SER A 71 25.69 5.62 9.64
C SER A 71 24.35 5.99 10.27
N GLY A 72 23.67 6.96 9.67
CA GLY A 72 22.33 7.39 10.03
C GLY A 72 21.30 6.45 9.46
N SER A 73 20.75 5.62 10.35
CA SER A 73 19.49 4.90 10.20
C SER A 73 18.36 5.82 9.72
N GLY A 74 18.20 5.97 8.41
CA GLY A 74 17.03 6.56 7.78
C GLY A 74 16.20 5.44 7.16
N VAL A 75 14.95 5.27 7.63
CA VAL A 75 13.97 4.54 6.83
C VAL A 75 13.84 5.34 5.54
N VAL A 76 14.29 4.76 4.44
CA VAL A 76 14.15 5.38 3.13
C VAL A 76 12.67 5.32 2.79
N THR A 77 11.98 6.43 3.01
CA THR A 77 10.62 6.62 2.52
C THR A 77 10.69 6.68 0.98
N GLY A 78 9.58 6.48 0.27
CA GLY A 78 9.58 6.50 -1.20
C GLY A 78 10.16 7.76 -1.86
N ASP A 79 10.48 8.81 -1.08
CA ASP A 79 11.21 10.02 -1.48
C ASP A 79 12.75 9.88 -1.48
N ASP A 80 13.32 8.87 -0.81
CA ASP A 80 14.78 8.70 -0.68
C ASP A 80 15.41 7.95 -1.87
N VAL A 81 14.65 7.70 -2.94
CA VAL A 81 15.20 7.47 -4.30
C VAL A 81 15.55 8.83 -4.94
N ALA A 82 16.08 9.77 -4.15
CA ALA A 82 16.62 11.05 -4.61
C ALA A 82 18.12 10.96 -4.95
N SER A 83 18.65 9.77 -5.23
CA SER A 83 20.03 9.60 -5.67
C SER A 83 20.11 9.51 -7.20
N SER A 84 19.77 10.60 -7.89
CA SER A 84 20.11 10.94 -9.31
C SER A 84 19.87 9.90 -10.42
N VAL A 85 19.35 8.71 -10.13
CA VAL A 85 19.17 7.61 -11.08
C VAL A 85 17.68 7.40 -11.26
N HIS A 86 17.19 7.96 -12.36
CA HIS A 86 15.80 7.87 -12.80
C HIS A 86 15.65 6.71 -13.78
N GLY A 87 14.54 5.99 -13.66
CA GLY A 87 14.14 5.03 -14.69
C GLY A 87 13.58 5.70 -15.92
N THR A 88 13.16 4.89 -16.89
CA THR A 88 12.48 5.39 -18.08
C THR A 88 11.05 5.78 -17.69
N PRO A 89 10.65 7.06 -17.87
CA PRO A 89 9.28 7.47 -17.61
C PRO A 89 8.28 6.71 -18.50
N VAL A 90 7.11 6.43 -17.95
CA VAL A 90 6.04 5.73 -18.67
C VAL A 90 4.82 6.62 -18.89
N GLU A 91 4.17 6.44 -20.04
CA GLU A 91 2.84 6.98 -20.28
C GLU A 91 1.79 6.06 -19.66
N LEU A 92 0.85 6.64 -18.92
CA LEU A 92 -0.26 5.90 -18.34
C LEU A 92 -1.37 5.68 -19.36
N ASP A 93 -2.06 4.56 -19.22
CA ASP A 93 -3.28 4.27 -19.95
C ASP A 93 -4.48 4.43 -19.01
N GLU A 94 -5.20 5.54 -19.17
CA GLU A 94 -6.38 5.87 -18.35
C GLU A 94 -7.65 5.11 -18.78
N THR A 95 -7.56 4.25 -19.80
CA THR A 95 -8.71 3.44 -20.18
C THR A 95 -9.05 2.42 -19.09
N PRO A 96 -10.35 2.13 -18.88
CA PRO A 96 -10.75 1.11 -17.92
C PRO A 96 -10.07 -0.24 -18.18
N PHE A 97 -9.76 -0.98 -17.12
CA PHE A 97 -9.22 -2.33 -17.23
C PHE A 97 -10.21 -3.25 -17.95
N THR A 98 -9.76 -3.83 -19.06
CA THR A 98 -10.47 -4.88 -19.78
C THR A 98 -10.30 -6.23 -19.08
N GLU A 99 -11.06 -7.24 -19.51
CA GLU A 99 -10.87 -8.62 -19.02
C GLU A 99 -9.50 -9.20 -19.38
N GLU A 100 -8.89 -8.74 -20.47
CA GLU A 100 -7.52 -9.10 -20.84
C GLU A 100 -6.50 -8.44 -19.90
N ASP A 101 -6.71 -7.16 -19.58
CA ASP A 101 -5.87 -6.46 -18.59
C ASP A 101 -5.94 -7.14 -17.22
N LYS A 102 -7.13 -7.58 -16.77
CA LYS A 102 -7.27 -8.30 -15.49
C LYS A 102 -6.47 -9.60 -15.49
N LYS A 103 -6.56 -10.41 -16.55
CA LYS A 103 -5.80 -11.65 -16.67
C LYS A 103 -4.29 -11.39 -16.68
N LYS A 104 -3.86 -10.38 -17.44
CA LYS A 104 -2.45 -9.98 -17.49
C LYS A 104 -1.96 -9.44 -16.14
N GLY A 105 -2.77 -8.64 -15.46
CA GLY A 105 -2.47 -8.12 -14.13
C GLY A 105 -2.30 -9.22 -13.10
N ALA A 106 -3.20 -10.21 -13.09
CA ALA A 106 -3.08 -11.39 -12.24
C ALA A 106 -1.80 -12.19 -12.53
N GLN A 107 -1.45 -12.37 -13.81
CA GLN A 107 -0.19 -13.01 -14.20
C GLN A 107 1.03 -12.23 -13.69
N VAL A 108 1.04 -10.91 -13.92
CA VAL A 108 2.13 -10.01 -13.50
C VAL A 108 2.35 -10.07 -11.99
N VAL A 109 1.29 -10.13 -11.19
CA VAL A 109 1.40 -10.27 -9.72
C VAL A 109 1.89 -11.65 -9.31
N ALA A 110 1.39 -12.72 -9.92
CA ALA A 110 1.85 -14.07 -9.64
C ALA A 110 3.34 -14.24 -9.98
N ASP A 111 3.78 -13.69 -11.12
CA ASP A 111 5.18 -13.67 -11.54
C ASP A 111 6.02 -12.83 -10.58
N PHE A 112 5.52 -11.68 -10.13
CA PHE A 112 6.19 -10.87 -9.11
C PHE A 112 6.47 -11.64 -7.82
N PHE A 113 5.46 -12.33 -7.26
CA PHE A 113 5.66 -13.15 -6.06
C PHE A 113 6.60 -14.33 -6.32
N THR A 114 6.43 -15.02 -7.45
CA THR A 114 7.25 -16.18 -7.80
C THR A 114 8.72 -15.77 -7.93
N SER A 115 9.01 -14.71 -8.69
CA SER A 115 10.37 -14.19 -8.87
C SER A 115 10.96 -13.70 -7.54
N SER A 116 10.19 -13.01 -6.72
CA SER A 116 10.66 -12.55 -5.40
C SER A 116 11.02 -13.72 -4.50
N LEU A 117 10.14 -14.73 -4.39
CA LEU A 117 10.36 -15.90 -3.53
C LEU A 117 11.45 -16.84 -4.05
N ASP A 118 11.65 -16.89 -5.37
CA ASP A 118 12.79 -17.58 -6.01
C ASP A 118 14.10 -16.78 -5.92
N LYS A 119 14.10 -15.60 -5.27
CA LYS A 119 15.24 -14.67 -5.16
C LYS A 119 15.75 -14.16 -6.51
N LYS A 120 14.90 -14.16 -7.53
CA LYS A 120 15.15 -13.58 -8.86
C LYS A 120 14.66 -12.14 -8.88
N PHE A 121 15.26 -11.30 -8.04
CA PHE A 121 14.75 -9.94 -7.80
C PHE A 121 14.83 -9.04 -9.03
N GLU A 122 15.81 -9.23 -9.91
CA GLU A 122 15.88 -8.50 -11.18
C GLU A 122 14.68 -8.80 -12.10
N ASP A 123 14.23 -10.07 -12.14
CA ASP A 123 13.06 -10.47 -12.92
C ASP A 123 11.77 -9.91 -12.31
N ALA A 124 11.72 -9.74 -10.97
CA ALA A 124 10.60 -9.07 -10.32
C ALA A 124 10.49 -7.59 -10.75
N CYS A 125 11.62 -6.91 -10.95
CA CYS A 125 11.68 -5.50 -11.32
C CYS A 125 11.13 -5.19 -12.72
N THR A 126 11.13 -6.14 -13.66
CA THR A 126 10.55 -5.95 -15.01
C THR A 126 9.06 -5.68 -14.98
N ASN A 127 8.40 -6.18 -13.94
CA ASN A 127 6.98 -6.10 -13.72
C ASN A 127 6.57 -4.88 -12.87
N MET A 128 7.49 -3.97 -12.59
CA MET A 128 7.28 -2.88 -11.64
C MET A 128 7.39 -1.50 -12.28
N VAL A 129 6.63 -0.58 -11.68
CA VAL A 129 6.78 0.86 -11.82
C VAL A 129 6.82 1.51 -10.45
N ALA A 130 7.58 2.59 -10.32
CA ALA A 130 7.58 3.44 -9.13
C ALA A 130 7.27 4.88 -9.52
N ARG A 131 6.67 5.62 -8.59
CA ARG A 131 6.47 7.05 -8.75
C ARG A 131 7.74 7.78 -8.38
N ASN A 132 8.23 8.62 -9.28
CA ASN A 132 9.37 9.50 -9.05
C ASN A 132 8.94 10.94 -9.36
N GLY A 133 8.75 11.73 -8.30
CA GLY A 133 8.15 13.06 -8.38
C GLY A 133 6.76 13.05 -9.06
N GLY A 134 6.68 13.69 -10.23
CA GLY A 134 5.44 13.85 -11.00
C GLY A 134 5.13 12.72 -12.00
N ALA A 135 6.04 11.76 -12.20
CA ALA A 135 5.92 10.72 -13.22
C ALA A 135 6.03 9.31 -12.61
N TYR A 136 5.63 8.30 -13.38
CA TYR A 136 5.98 6.91 -13.11
C TYR A 136 7.14 6.51 -13.99
N GLU A 137 8.04 5.70 -13.43
CA GLU A 137 9.22 5.18 -14.10
C GLU A 137 9.21 3.65 -14.01
N ARG A 138 9.66 2.98 -15.09
CA ARG A 138 9.95 1.54 -15.05
C ARG A 138 11.08 1.28 -14.07
N MET A 139 11.08 0.12 -13.41
CA MET A 139 12.12 -0.29 -12.45
C MET A 139 13.17 -1.25 -13.03
N ASP A 140 13.13 -1.54 -14.33
CA ASP A 140 14.01 -2.50 -14.99
C ASP A 140 15.02 -1.87 -15.95
N THR A 141 15.23 -0.56 -15.91
CA THR A 141 16.32 0.05 -16.68
C THR A 141 17.67 -0.41 -16.14
N PRO A 142 18.71 -0.50 -16.98
CA PRO A 142 20.03 -0.93 -16.53
C PRO A 142 20.58 -0.10 -15.36
N GLU A 143 20.21 1.17 -15.23
CA GLU A 143 20.73 2.02 -14.15
C GLU A 143 20.10 1.75 -12.78
N ILE A 144 18.81 1.37 -12.72
CA ILE A 144 18.07 1.18 -11.46
C ILE A 144 17.79 -0.29 -11.11
N ARG A 145 17.96 -1.21 -12.07
CA ARG A 145 17.58 -2.62 -11.89
C ARG A 145 18.28 -3.25 -10.68
N GLU A 146 19.56 -2.96 -10.48
CA GLU A 146 20.34 -3.44 -9.34
C GLU A 146 19.79 -2.88 -8.01
N GLN A 147 19.42 -1.59 -7.99
CA GLN A 147 18.85 -0.94 -6.81
C GLN A 147 17.46 -1.52 -6.47
N CYS A 148 16.62 -1.72 -7.50
CA CYS A 148 15.33 -2.38 -7.36
C CYS A 148 15.48 -3.81 -6.81
N ALA A 149 16.43 -4.58 -7.35
CA ALA A 149 16.70 -5.93 -6.90
C ALA A 149 17.15 -5.95 -5.42
N ALA A 150 18.09 -5.08 -5.04
CA ALA A 150 18.57 -4.95 -3.68
C ALA A 150 17.46 -4.51 -2.69
N GLN A 151 16.55 -3.63 -3.11
CA GLN A 151 15.40 -3.23 -2.30
C GLN A 151 14.45 -4.41 -2.09
N ASN A 152 14.09 -5.13 -3.15
CA ASN A 152 13.22 -6.30 -3.07
C ASN A 152 13.83 -7.40 -2.19
N GLU A 153 15.14 -7.64 -2.31
CA GLU A 153 15.87 -8.57 -1.45
C GLU A 153 15.78 -8.16 0.03
N ARG A 154 16.02 -6.88 0.33
CA ARG A 154 15.95 -6.36 1.70
C ARG A 154 14.55 -6.53 2.29
N VAL A 155 13.51 -6.18 1.52
CA VAL A 155 12.12 -6.31 1.95
C VAL A 155 11.79 -7.77 2.21
N LEU A 156 12.09 -8.68 1.28
CA LEU A 156 11.79 -10.10 1.47
C LEU A 156 12.55 -10.69 2.68
N SER A 157 13.83 -10.35 2.82
CA SER A 157 14.66 -10.84 3.93
C SER A 157 14.15 -10.36 5.28
N SER A 158 13.56 -9.15 5.34
CA SER A 158 12.97 -8.60 6.57
C SER A 158 11.69 -9.32 7.00
N GLN A 159 10.98 -9.98 6.08
CA GLN A 159 9.73 -10.70 6.38
C GLN A 159 9.97 -12.05 7.08
N GLY A 160 11.21 -12.56 7.07
CA GLY A 160 11.55 -13.81 7.76
C GLY A 160 10.83 -15.05 7.21
N ILE A 161 10.43 -15.03 5.93
CA ILE A 161 9.72 -16.12 5.25
C ILE A 161 10.65 -17.34 5.14
N THR A 162 10.20 -18.49 5.63
CA THR A 162 10.93 -19.76 5.47
C THR A 162 10.76 -20.34 4.06
N GLU A 163 11.65 -21.24 3.64
CA GLU A 163 11.53 -21.90 2.32
C GLU A 163 10.19 -22.65 2.16
N ASP A 164 9.75 -23.36 3.20
CA ASP A 164 8.45 -24.06 3.18
C ASP A 164 7.28 -23.08 3.05
N GLN A 165 7.35 -21.92 3.70
CA GLN A 165 6.35 -20.87 3.56
C GLN A 165 6.38 -20.27 2.16
N ALA A 166 7.57 -20.02 1.60
CA ALA A 166 7.73 -19.52 0.24
C ALA A 166 7.09 -20.48 -0.78
N GLU A 167 7.31 -21.79 -0.66
CA GLU A 167 6.67 -22.78 -1.52
C GLU A 167 5.15 -22.81 -1.37
N GLN A 168 4.64 -22.69 -0.13
CA GLN A 168 3.19 -22.58 0.10
C GLN A 168 2.60 -21.32 -0.54
N ILE A 169 3.27 -20.16 -0.38
CA ILE A 169 2.84 -18.91 -1.00
C ILE A 169 2.82 -19.06 -2.51
N LYS A 170 3.86 -19.62 -3.14
CA LYS A 170 3.89 -19.87 -4.59
C LYS A 170 2.78 -20.80 -5.07
N GLN A 171 2.41 -21.81 -4.28
CA GLN A 171 1.32 -22.73 -4.64
C GLN A 171 -0.05 -22.06 -4.64
N VAL A 172 -0.25 -21.04 -3.80
CA VAL A 172 -1.54 -20.34 -3.70
C VAL A 172 -1.58 -19.04 -4.51
N MET A 173 -0.45 -18.35 -4.68
CA MET A 173 -0.31 -17.13 -5.49
C MET A 173 -0.22 -17.45 -6.98
N LYS A 174 -1.26 -18.11 -7.48
CA LYS A 174 -1.43 -18.38 -8.91
C LYS A 174 -2.37 -17.35 -9.53
N PRO A 175 -2.22 -17.04 -10.83
CA PRO A 175 -3.05 -16.04 -11.50
C PRO A 175 -4.56 -16.31 -11.33
N GLU A 176 -4.99 -17.57 -11.37
CA GLU A 176 -6.40 -17.96 -11.21
C GLU A 176 -6.99 -17.73 -9.82
N ASN A 177 -6.15 -17.56 -8.79
CA ASN A 177 -6.57 -17.28 -7.42
C ASN A 177 -6.56 -15.79 -7.09
N LEU A 178 -6.10 -14.96 -8.03
CA LEU A 178 -6.02 -13.51 -7.90
C LEU A 178 -7.18 -12.86 -8.65
N GLU A 179 -7.80 -11.88 -8.01
CA GLU A 179 -8.81 -11.04 -8.60
C GLU A 179 -8.27 -9.62 -8.75
N ILE A 180 -8.37 -9.07 -9.95
CA ILE A 180 -8.01 -7.68 -10.23
C ILE A 180 -9.27 -6.85 -10.16
N GLN A 181 -9.35 -5.97 -9.16
CA GLN A 181 -10.44 -5.04 -8.97
C GLN A 181 -10.02 -3.65 -9.48
N PRO A 182 -10.50 -3.21 -10.66
CA PRO A 182 -10.12 -1.93 -11.21
C PRO A 182 -10.67 -0.78 -10.40
N ASN A 183 -9.89 0.29 -10.32
CA ASN A 183 -10.34 1.62 -9.95
C ASN A 183 -10.72 2.38 -11.23
N GLU A 184 -11.44 3.50 -11.11
CA GLU A 184 -11.88 4.32 -12.25
C GLU A 184 -10.80 5.26 -12.81
N ASP A 185 -9.55 5.14 -12.34
CA ASP A 185 -8.43 6.05 -12.61
C ASP A 185 -7.23 5.39 -13.33
N GLY A 186 -7.42 4.21 -13.94
CA GLY A 186 -6.35 3.46 -14.59
C GLY A 186 -5.44 2.70 -13.62
N THR A 187 -5.81 2.62 -12.34
CA THR A 187 -5.20 1.72 -11.36
C THR A 187 -6.11 0.54 -11.03
N ALA A 188 -5.59 -0.48 -10.36
CA ALA A 188 -6.39 -1.58 -9.83
C ALA A 188 -5.80 -2.09 -8.51
N LYS A 189 -6.64 -2.68 -7.67
CA LYS A 189 -6.22 -3.41 -6.48
C LYS A 189 -6.20 -4.91 -6.78
N VAL A 190 -5.34 -5.62 -6.06
CA VAL A 190 -5.23 -7.08 -6.16
C VAL A 190 -5.86 -7.71 -4.93
N LEU A 191 -6.83 -8.59 -5.16
CA LEU A 191 -7.47 -9.37 -4.12
C LEU A 191 -7.03 -10.83 -4.22
N PHE A 192 -6.84 -11.47 -3.07
CA PHE A 192 -6.68 -12.92 -2.94
C PHE A 192 -7.78 -13.45 -2.03
N GLN A 193 -8.63 -14.33 -2.56
CA GLN A 193 -9.79 -14.85 -1.84
C GLN A 193 -10.69 -13.75 -1.23
N GLY A 194 -10.83 -12.62 -1.95
CA GLY A 194 -11.61 -11.45 -1.53
C GLY A 194 -10.90 -10.53 -0.51
N GLN A 195 -9.65 -10.82 -0.14
CA GLN A 195 -8.84 -9.98 0.75
C GLN A 195 -7.87 -9.13 -0.06
N ASP A 196 -7.78 -7.83 0.26
CA ASP A 196 -6.82 -6.90 -0.35
C ASP A 196 -5.38 -7.28 0.06
N LEU A 197 -4.53 -7.52 -0.94
CA LEU A 197 -3.12 -7.86 -0.73
C LEU A 197 -2.23 -6.64 -0.44
N GLY A 198 -2.77 -5.43 -0.50
CA GLY A 198 -1.98 -4.20 -0.43
C GLY A 198 -1.17 -3.92 -1.71
N ILE A 199 -1.33 -4.75 -2.74
CA ILE A 199 -0.68 -4.58 -4.03
C ILE A 199 -1.62 -3.82 -4.96
N SER A 200 -1.06 -2.80 -5.62
CA SER A 200 -1.75 -2.05 -6.65
C SER A 200 -1.12 -2.30 -8.01
N LEU A 201 -1.94 -2.24 -9.05
CA LEU A 201 -1.53 -2.27 -10.44
C LEU A 201 -1.76 -0.91 -11.07
N LEU A 202 -0.89 -0.54 -12.00
CA LEU A 202 -1.00 0.65 -12.82
C LEU A 202 -0.95 0.26 -14.29
N LYS A 203 -1.91 0.74 -15.08
CA LYS A 203 -1.93 0.45 -16.52
C LYS A 203 -0.97 1.37 -17.26
N VAL A 204 0.03 0.77 -17.89
CA VAL A 204 1.04 1.47 -18.68
C VAL A 204 0.77 1.27 -20.16
N LYS A 205 0.78 2.35 -20.93
CA LYS A 205 0.51 2.32 -22.37
C LYS A 205 1.55 1.47 -23.10
N GLY A 206 1.09 0.54 -23.92
CA GLY A 206 1.95 -0.39 -24.66
C GLY A 206 2.54 -1.56 -23.84
N ALA A 207 2.50 -1.48 -22.51
CA ALA A 207 2.95 -2.57 -21.63
C ALA A 207 1.79 -3.29 -20.91
N GLY A 208 0.65 -2.63 -20.72
CA GLY A 208 -0.47 -3.14 -19.91
C GLY A 208 -0.22 -2.92 -18.41
N PRO A 209 -0.90 -3.68 -17.53
CA PRO A 209 -0.78 -3.51 -16.09
C PRO A 209 0.57 -3.97 -15.55
N LEU A 210 1.17 -3.15 -14.69
CA LEU A 210 2.40 -3.41 -13.95
C LEU A 210 2.17 -3.17 -12.45
N VAL A 211 2.97 -3.80 -11.58
CA VAL A 211 2.94 -3.60 -10.13
C VAL A 211 3.39 -2.18 -9.79
N ASP A 212 2.56 -1.50 -9.02
CA ASP A 212 2.82 -0.16 -8.52
C ASP A 212 3.45 -0.22 -7.12
N MET A 213 4.68 0.24 -7.04
CA MET A 213 5.50 0.21 -5.83
C MET A 213 5.03 1.17 -4.72
N ARG A 214 4.10 2.09 -4.99
CA ARG A 214 3.65 3.11 -4.00
C ARG A 214 3.13 2.53 -2.69
N ASN A 215 2.54 1.32 -2.73
CA ASN A 215 1.89 0.71 -1.57
C ASN A 215 2.65 -0.50 -1.00
N LEU A 216 3.81 -0.87 -1.56
CA LEU A 216 4.62 -1.99 -1.06
C LEU A 216 5.48 -1.61 0.16
N SER A 217 5.50 -0.34 0.55
CA SER A 217 6.41 0.22 1.57
C SER A 217 5.75 0.52 2.93
N SER A 218 4.62 -0.11 3.27
CA SER A 218 3.97 0.09 4.58
C SER A 218 4.19 -1.09 5.53
#